data_AF-A0A4S3TI76-F1
#
_entry.id   AF-A0A4S3TI76-F1
#
_cell.length_a   1.000
_cell.length_b   1.000
_cell.length_c   1.000
_cell.angle_alpha   90.00
_cell.angle_beta   90.00
_cell.angle_gamma   90.00
#
_symmetry.space_group_name_H-M   'P 1'
#
loop_
_entity.id
_entity.type
_entity.pdbx_description
1 polymer ?
#
loop_
_entity_poly.entity_id
_entity_poly.type
_entity_poly.pdbx_seq_one_letter_code
_entity_poly.pdbx_strand_id
1 'polypeptide(L)'
;MPEVVYTNDEIIDRLFSYLNEGQIQEVVERSLESEESDKGGGIDKIIQLRYSKTAEDEEEQELIRELDPIGKFAILHRHLQDADDITEFEALSPRKRSELEEGEFIQTRSRITSTPITELQGMMEEVMPYFDMFDIDTTFEEEGQEFTMDDIKQFLDQLGSGEDIYRLDASSDSLDANIVFSSEDTVGDLSSEYTEYYVLGRVEYLFDEGEEEWLIDIMDVMPGSDRDSRQNRRMFLKQMTSGSSKLLEKDIDESDFKIGYPDIRIRPMAIYLY
;
A
#
# COMPACT_ATOMS: atom_id res chain seq x y z
N MET A 1 0.84 -15.18 -20.63
CA MET A 1 0.52 -15.30 -19.19
C MET A 1 1.09 -14.05 -18.55
N PRO A 2 0.33 -13.39 -17.67
CA PRO A 2 0.85 -12.25 -16.94
C PRO A 2 2.11 -12.66 -16.17
N GLU A 3 3.11 -11.79 -16.18
CA GLU A 3 4.32 -11.98 -15.38
C GLU A 3 4.03 -11.42 -13.99
N VAL A 4 3.86 -12.30 -13.01
CA VAL A 4 3.52 -11.92 -11.64
C VAL A 4 4.80 -11.57 -10.89
N VAL A 5 4.87 -10.33 -10.42
CA VAL A 5 6.03 -9.75 -9.74
C VAL A 5 5.88 -9.87 -8.22
N TYR A 6 4.64 -9.83 -7.74
CA TYR A 6 4.30 -9.98 -6.33
C TYR A 6 2.96 -10.69 -6.14
N THR A 7 2.89 -11.53 -5.11
CA THR A 7 1.67 -12.10 -4.56
C THR A 7 1.71 -12.00 -3.04
N ASN A 8 0.60 -11.58 -2.44
CA ASN A 8 0.42 -11.74 -1.01
C ASN A 8 -0.15 -13.13 -0.73
N ASP A 9 0.74 -14.09 -0.52
CA ASP A 9 0.42 -15.50 -0.39
C ASP A 9 -0.55 -15.77 0.77
N GLU A 10 -0.43 -15.05 1.89
CA GLU A 10 -1.33 -15.21 3.04
C GLU A 10 -2.77 -14.79 2.73
N ILE A 11 -2.94 -13.66 2.05
CA ILE A 11 -4.26 -13.17 1.64
C ILE A 11 -4.84 -14.12 0.59
N ILE A 12 -4.02 -14.51 -0.40
CA ILE A 12 -4.43 -15.42 -1.47
C ILE A 12 -4.87 -16.75 -0.88
N ASP A 13 -4.07 -17.35 0.01
CA ASP A 13 -4.39 -18.63 0.63
C ASP A 13 -5.66 -18.55 1.49
N ARG A 14 -5.87 -17.44 2.19
CA ARG A 14 -7.08 -17.21 2.99
C ARG A 14 -8.32 -17.05 2.11
N LEU A 15 -8.26 -16.25 1.06
CA LEU A 15 -9.40 -16.08 0.13
C LEU A 15 -9.69 -17.38 -0.61
N PHE A 16 -8.64 -18.10 -0.98
CA PHE A 16 -8.74 -19.35 -1.70
C PHE A 16 -9.30 -20.49 -0.83
N SER A 17 -8.95 -20.56 0.46
CA SER A 17 -9.60 -21.51 1.38
C SER A 17 -11.11 -21.25 1.49
N TYR A 18 -11.53 -19.99 1.53
CA TYR A 18 -12.95 -19.63 1.58
C TYR A 18 -13.73 -19.94 0.30
N LEU A 19 -13.11 -19.77 -0.87
CA LEU A 19 -13.68 -20.24 -2.14
C LEU A 19 -13.98 -21.74 -2.09
N ASN A 20 -13.02 -22.52 -1.60
CA ASN A 20 -13.11 -23.98 -1.57
C ASN A 20 -14.05 -24.51 -0.48
N GLU A 21 -14.22 -23.78 0.61
CA GLU A 21 -15.18 -24.11 1.68
C GLU A 21 -16.61 -23.62 1.39
N GLY A 22 -16.83 -22.84 0.32
CA GLY A 22 -18.14 -22.32 -0.07
C GLY A 22 -18.70 -21.25 0.87
N GLN A 23 -17.85 -20.58 1.64
CA GLN A 23 -18.25 -19.69 2.76
C GLN A 23 -18.10 -18.18 2.48
N ILE A 24 -17.83 -17.77 1.25
CA ILE A 24 -17.53 -16.36 0.92
C ILE A 24 -18.60 -15.36 1.41
N GLN A 25 -19.87 -15.78 1.49
CA GLN A 25 -20.93 -14.88 1.97
C GLN A 25 -20.97 -14.66 3.49
N GLU A 26 -20.44 -15.56 4.34
CA GLU A 26 -20.74 -15.50 5.79
C GLU A 26 -19.70 -14.72 6.62
N VAL A 27 -18.53 -14.37 6.05
CA VAL A 27 -17.41 -13.80 6.82
C VAL A 27 -16.99 -12.39 6.39
N VAL A 28 -17.41 -11.90 5.21
CA VAL A 28 -17.22 -10.48 4.86
C VAL A 28 -17.95 -9.57 5.87
N GLU A 29 -19.08 -10.02 6.43
CA GLU A 29 -19.76 -9.31 7.54
C GLU A 29 -19.14 -9.56 8.93
N ARG A 30 -18.47 -10.69 9.19
CA ARG A 30 -18.16 -11.11 10.58
C ARG A 30 -16.75 -10.83 11.08
N SER A 31 -15.82 -10.36 10.26
CA SER A 31 -14.43 -10.13 10.72
C SER A 31 -14.06 -8.67 11.01
N LEU A 32 -14.98 -7.71 10.84
CA LEU A 32 -14.76 -6.30 11.19
C LEU A 32 -15.87 -5.67 12.06
N GLU A 33 -16.94 -6.39 12.40
CA GLU A 33 -17.94 -5.88 13.34
C GLU A 33 -17.48 -5.96 14.80
N SER A 34 -16.83 -4.89 15.27
CA SER A 34 -17.03 -4.42 16.64
C SER A 34 -18.03 -3.26 16.63
N GLU A 35 -19.26 -3.57 17.04
CA GLU A 35 -20.33 -2.72 17.58
C GLU A 35 -20.85 -1.49 16.78
N GLU A 36 -22.14 -1.61 16.44
CA GLU A 36 -23.16 -0.58 16.19
C GLU A 36 -23.23 0.13 14.82
N SER A 37 -24.14 -0.34 13.95
CA SER A 37 -25.28 0.47 13.46
C SER A 37 -26.18 -0.33 12.51
N ASP A 38 -27.39 -0.67 12.97
CA ASP A 38 -28.53 -1.06 12.14
C ASP A 38 -28.81 -0.01 11.04
N LYS A 39 -28.61 -0.34 9.75
CA LYS A 39 -29.44 0.09 8.59
C LYS A 39 -28.87 -0.37 7.24
N GLY A 40 -29.36 -1.52 6.77
CA GLY A 40 -30.05 -1.68 5.47
C GLY A 40 -29.25 -1.72 4.16
N GLY A 41 -29.46 -2.80 3.39
CA GLY A 41 -29.36 -2.78 1.91
C GLY A 41 -28.75 -4.05 1.30
N GLY A 42 -29.44 -5.19 1.35
CA GLY A 42 -28.87 -6.47 0.91
C GLY A 42 -28.85 -6.70 -0.60
N ILE A 43 -28.16 -7.77 -1.02
CA ILE A 43 -28.38 -8.47 -2.29
C ILE A 43 -28.39 -9.99 -2.04
N ASP A 44 -29.52 -10.58 -2.38
CA ASP A 44 -29.84 -12.00 -2.39
C ASP A 44 -29.62 -12.51 -3.83
N LYS A 45 -28.64 -13.41 -4.07
CA LYS A 45 -28.66 -14.33 -5.24
C LYS A 45 -27.61 -15.46 -5.22
N ILE A 46 -28.16 -16.64 -4.97
CA ILE A 46 -27.75 -18.02 -5.26
C ILE A 46 -26.93 -18.20 -6.56
N ILE A 47 -25.82 -18.94 -6.47
CA ILE A 47 -25.34 -19.81 -7.58
C ILE A 47 -25.06 -21.22 -7.04
N GLN A 48 -25.94 -22.15 -7.42
CA GLN A 48 -25.63 -23.57 -7.53
C GLN A 48 -24.54 -23.75 -8.59
N LEU A 49 -23.30 -24.03 -8.17
CA LEU A 49 -22.41 -24.82 -9.03
C LEU A 49 -23.02 -26.20 -9.18
N ARG A 50 -23.10 -26.69 -10.43
CA ARG A 50 -23.58 -28.03 -10.77
C ARG A 50 -22.67 -29.09 -10.13
N TYR A 51 -22.96 -29.41 -8.87
CA TYR A 51 -22.51 -30.60 -8.17
C TYR A 51 -23.21 -31.83 -8.77
N SER A 52 -22.66 -32.36 -9.86
CA SER A 52 -22.95 -33.76 -10.22
C SER A 52 -22.16 -34.65 -9.27
N LYS A 53 -22.85 -35.17 -8.26
CA LYS A 53 -22.41 -36.25 -7.36
C LYS A 53 -21.59 -37.33 -8.07
N THR A 54 -20.30 -37.44 -7.77
CA THR A 54 -19.60 -38.74 -7.57
C THR A 54 -18.18 -38.52 -7.05
N ALA A 55 -17.94 -38.83 -5.77
CA ALA A 55 -16.70 -39.41 -5.19
C ALA A 55 -15.30 -38.84 -5.56
N GLU A 56 -15.18 -37.67 -6.19
CA GLU A 56 -13.91 -37.04 -6.61
C GLU A 56 -13.51 -35.81 -5.74
N ASP A 57 -14.21 -35.57 -4.62
CA ASP A 57 -13.99 -34.39 -3.76
C ASP A 57 -12.64 -34.42 -3.00
N GLU A 58 -12.01 -35.58 -2.77
CA GLU A 58 -10.72 -35.68 -2.05
C GLU A 58 -9.50 -35.48 -2.99
N GLU A 59 -9.55 -35.98 -4.24
CA GLU A 59 -8.44 -35.82 -5.20
C GLU A 59 -8.36 -34.38 -5.74
N GLU A 60 -9.48 -33.68 -5.94
CA GLU A 60 -9.47 -32.26 -6.35
C GLU A 60 -8.96 -31.34 -5.21
N GLN A 61 -9.33 -31.60 -3.95
CA GLN A 61 -8.80 -30.83 -2.82
C GLN A 61 -7.28 -31.03 -2.61
N GLU A 62 -6.74 -32.21 -2.92
CA GLU A 62 -5.28 -32.42 -2.93
C GLU A 62 -4.59 -31.69 -4.08
N LEU A 63 -5.13 -31.74 -5.30
CA LEU A 63 -4.54 -31.06 -6.46
C LEU A 63 -4.53 -29.52 -6.32
N ILE A 64 -5.51 -28.98 -5.60
CA ILE A 64 -5.68 -27.55 -5.31
C ILE A 64 -4.72 -27.08 -4.20
N ARG A 65 -4.33 -27.96 -3.26
CA ARG A 65 -3.27 -27.69 -2.26
C ARG A 65 -1.87 -27.70 -2.86
N GLU A 66 -1.68 -28.32 -4.03
CA GLU A 66 -0.41 -28.37 -4.76
C GLU A 66 -0.17 -27.15 -5.67
N LEU A 67 -1.16 -26.27 -5.85
CA LEU A 67 -1.00 -25.07 -6.66
C LEU A 67 -0.03 -24.08 -5.99
N ASP A 68 0.88 -23.55 -6.80
CA ASP A 68 1.73 -22.43 -6.41
C ASP A 68 0.88 -21.14 -6.24
N PRO A 69 1.39 -20.12 -5.51
CA PRO A 69 0.65 -18.88 -5.26
C PRO A 69 0.15 -18.19 -6.53
N ILE A 70 0.90 -18.28 -7.63
CA ILE A 70 0.53 -17.74 -8.94
C ILE A 70 -0.69 -18.47 -9.51
N GLY A 71 -0.71 -19.81 -9.42
CA GLY A 71 -1.86 -20.62 -9.83
C GLY A 71 -3.12 -20.32 -9.02
N LYS A 72 -2.98 -20.15 -7.70
CA LYS A 72 -4.08 -19.75 -6.82
C LYS A 72 -4.61 -18.36 -7.16
N PHE A 73 -3.71 -17.39 -7.37
CA PHE A 73 -4.05 -16.05 -7.83
C PHE A 73 -4.82 -16.08 -9.15
N ALA A 74 -4.37 -16.84 -10.15
CA ALA A 74 -5.04 -16.91 -11.45
C ALA A 74 -6.49 -17.41 -11.35
N ILE A 75 -6.77 -18.33 -10.43
CA ILE A 75 -8.14 -18.82 -10.16
C ILE A 75 -8.97 -17.75 -9.44
N LEU A 76 -8.41 -17.13 -8.40
CA LEU A 76 -9.06 -16.03 -7.66
C LEU A 76 -9.41 -14.85 -8.57
N HIS A 77 -8.43 -14.38 -9.35
CA HIS A 77 -8.60 -13.27 -10.28
C HIS A 77 -9.73 -13.54 -11.27
N ARG A 78 -9.76 -14.73 -11.87
CA ARG A 78 -10.83 -15.14 -12.76
C ARG A 78 -12.19 -15.19 -12.06
N HIS A 79 -12.25 -15.68 -10.83
CA HIS A 79 -13.52 -15.76 -10.09
C HIS A 79 -14.08 -14.38 -9.77
N LEU A 80 -13.24 -13.49 -9.25
CA LEU A 80 -13.59 -12.11 -8.95
C LEU A 80 -14.01 -11.35 -10.21
N GLN A 81 -13.32 -11.58 -11.34
CA GLN A 81 -13.67 -11.00 -12.63
C GLN A 81 -15.01 -11.53 -13.18
N ASP A 82 -15.26 -12.84 -13.09
CA ASP A 82 -16.52 -13.46 -13.54
C ASP A 82 -17.72 -12.99 -12.68
N ALA A 83 -17.48 -12.62 -11.43
CA ALA A 83 -18.48 -12.11 -10.49
C ALA A 83 -18.75 -10.59 -10.60
N ASP A 84 -17.91 -9.85 -11.34
CA ASP A 84 -17.92 -8.37 -11.39
C ASP A 84 -17.57 -7.73 -10.02
N ASP A 85 -16.75 -8.41 -9.22
CA ASP A 85 -16.34 -8.00 -7.87
C ASP A 85 -15.04 -7.16 -7.87
N ILE A 86 -14.48 -6.84 -9.05
CA ILE A 86 -13.28 -6.00 -9.21
C ILE A 86 -13.66 -4.67 -9.86
N THR A 87 -13.46 -3.57 -9.14
CA THR A 87 -13.59 -2.23 -9.71
C THR A 87 -12.30 -1.85 -10.44
N GLU A 88 -12.32 -1.86 -11.77
CA GLU A 88 -11.17 -1.51 -12.62
C GLU A 88 -11.12 -0.02 -13.00
N PHE A 89 -9.94 0.60 -12.88
CA PHE A 89 -9.71 1.97 -13.37
C PHE A 89 -8.22 2.27 -13.62
N GLU A 90 -7.94 3.08 -14.64
CA GLU A 90 -6.59 3.65 -14.85
C GLU A 90 -6.42 4.95 -14.06
N ALA A 91 -7.48 5.76 -13.99
CA ALA A 91 -7.52 7.01 -13.24
C ALA A 91 -8.82 7.11 -12.43
N LEU A 92 -8.72 7.71 -11.26
CA LEU A 92 -9.79 7.87 -10.31
C LEU A 92 -10.56 9.16 -10.59
N SER A 93 -11.86 9.00 -10.91
CA SER A 93 -12.77 10.14 -11.04
C SER A 93 -13.49 10.39 -9.70
N PRO A 94 -13.99 11.62 -9.45
CA PRO A 94 -14.76 11.93 -8.24
C PRO A 94 -15.94 10.96 -8.03
N ARG A 95 -16.59 10.56 -9.13
CA ARG A 95 -17.69 9.60 -9.09
C ARG A 95 -17.22 8.21 -8.65
N LYS A 96 -16.16 7.68 -9.29
CA LYS A 96 -15.60 6.37 -8.90
C LYS A 96 -15.14 6.40 -7.45
N ARG A 97 -14.43 7.45 -7.02
CA ARG A 97 -13.99 7.62 -5.63
C ARG A 97 -15.15 7.58 -4.63
N SER A 98 -16.29 8.17 -4.97
CA SER A 98 -17.49 8.18 -4.11
C SER A 98 -18.30 6.88 -4.14
N GLU A 99 -18.08 6.03 -5.15
CA GLU A 99 -18.75 4.73 -5.30
C GLU A 99 -17.93 3.61 -4.65
N LEU A 100 -16.65 3.85 -4.33
CA LEU A 100 -15.79 2.87 -3.65
C LEU A 100 -16.15 2.74 -2.17
N GLU A 101 -16.09 1.51 -1.68
CA GLU A 101 -16.26 1.17 -0.27
C GLU A 101 -15.04 0.44 0.29
N GLU A 102 -14.85 0.54 1.61
CA GLU A 102 -13.81 -0.23 2.29
C GLU A 102 -14.07 -1.74 2.15
N GLY A 103 -13.02 -2.49 1.87
CA GLY A 103 -13.10 -3.93 1.67
C GLY A 103 -13.39 -4.36 0.22
N GLU A 104 -13.71 -3.44 -0.69
CA GLU A 104 -13.85 -3.74 -2.13
C GLU A 104 -12.52 -4.09 -2.78
N PHE A 105 -12.55 -4.89 -3.86
CA PHE A 105 -11.37 -5.14 -4.68
C PHE A 105 -11.27 -4.12 -5.80
N ILE A 106 -10.11 -3.51 -5.93
CA ILE A 106 -9.79 -2.60 -7.02
C ILE A 106 -8.62 -3.12 -7.82
N GLN A 107 -8.64 -2.84 -9.12
CA GLN A 107 -7.50 -3.09 -10.00
C GLN A 107 -7.15 -1.83 -10.75
N THR A 108 -5.91 -1.40 -10.59
CA THR A 108 -5.38 -0.23 -11.29
C THR A 108 -4.19 -0.61 -12.16
N ARG A 109 -3.99 0.16 -13.22
CA ARG A 109 -2.79 0.10 -14.05
C ARG A 109 -2.06 1.42 -13.92
N SER A 110 -0.93 1.42 -13.24
CA SER A 110 -0.12 2.63 -13.06
C SER A 110 1.33 2.29 -12.76
N ARG A 111 2.17 3.30 -12.71
CA ARG A 111 3.56 3.17 -12.26
C ARG A 111 3.58 3.15 -10.75
N ILE A 112 4.38 2.25 -10.22
CA ILE A 112 4.63 2.19 -8.79
C ILE A 112 5.83 3.09 -8.53
N THR A 113 5.70 3.98 -7.56
CA THR A 113 6.75 4.88 -7.11
C THR A 113 6.95 4.71 -5.62
N SER A 114 8.20 4.62 -5.18
CA SER A 114 8.53 4.67 -3.75
C SER A 114 8.23 6.06 -3.21
N THR A 115 7.75 6.13 -1.98
CA THR A 115 7.67 7.41 -1.26
C THR A 115 9.08 7.92 -0.94
N PRO A 116 9.28 9.24 -0.75
CA PRO A 116 10.59 9.77 -0.37
C PRO A 116 11.16 9.14 0.90
N ILE A 117 10.32 8.72 1.85
CA ILE A 117 10.75 8.04 3.07
C ILE A 117 11.41 6.71 2.72
N THR A 118 10.73 5.90 1.91
CA THR A 118 11.23 4.61 1.43
C THR A 118 12.51 4.77 0.61
N GLU A 119 12.59 5.77 -0.27
CA GLU A 119 13.83 6.07 -1.02
C GLU A 119 14.98 6.45 -0.08
N LEU A 120 14.73 7.27 0.95
CA LEU A 120 15.74 7.63 1.94
C LEU A 120 16.18 6.44 2.79
N GLN A 121 15.26 5.60 3.23
CA GLN A 121 15.57 4.38 3.99
C GLN A 121 16.47 3.46 3.16
N GLY A 122 16.10 3.15 1.91
CA GLY A 122 16.90 2.32 1.02
C GLY A 122 18.29 2.91 0.74
N MET A 123 18.38 4.22 0.48
CA MET A 123 19.66 4.90 0.28
C MET A 123 20.54 4.82 1.55
N MET A 124 19.96 4.99 2.73
CA MET A 124 20.70 4.93 3.98
C MET A 124 21.17 3.51 4.27
N GLU A 125 20.36 2.49 4.02
CA GLU A 125 20.78 1.09 4.13
C GLU A 125 21.95 0.76 3.19
N GLU A 126 21.95 1.32 1.98
CA GLU A 126 23.02 1.10 1.00
C GLU A 126 24.32 1.84 1.37
N VAL A 127 24.22 3.12 1.74
CA VAL A 127 25.40 3.99 1.86
C VAL A 127 25.98 4.02 3.28
N MET A 128 25.18 3.81 4.32
CA MET A 128 25.65 3.86 5.72
C MET A 128 26.82 2.91 6.03
N PRO A 129 26.86 1.65 5.54
CA PRO A 129 28.01 0.78 5.76
C PRO A 129 29.32 1.37 5.26
N TYR A 130 29.28 2.19 4.20
CA TYR A 130 30.46 2.86 3.66
C TYR A 130 30.87 4.06 4.50
N PHE A 131 29.91 4.87 4.97
CA PHE A 131 30.19 5.98 5.89
C PHE A 131 30.85 5.47 7.18
N ASP A 132 30.28 4.42 7.78
CA ASP A 132 30.81 3.79 9.00
C ASP A 132 32.23 3.21 8.78
N MET A 133 32.50 2.65 7.61
CA MET A 133 33.80 2.05 7.29
C MET A 133 34.90 3.09 7.03
N PHE A 134 34.54 4.26 6.48
CA PHE A 134 35.50 5.29 6.08
C PHE A 134 35.59 6.48 7.03
N ASP A 135 34.80 6.51 8.11
CA ASP A 135 34.75 7.64 9.07
C ASP A 135 34.47 8.97 8.35
N ILE A 136 33.58 8.91 7.35
CA ILE A 136 33.23 10.07 6.54
C ILE A 136 32.10 10.83 7.22
N ASP A 137 32.44 11.98 7.80
CA ASP A 137 31.49 12.88 8.41
C ASP A 137 30.94 13.85 7.35
N THR A 138 29.77 13.52 6.80
CA THR A 138 29.12 14.38 5.79
C THR A 138 28.23 15.37 6.50
N THR A 139 28.58 16.66 6.37
CA THR A 139 27.81 17.77 6.90
C THR A 139 27.11 18.52 5.78
N PHE A 140 25.87 18.90 6.05
CA PHE A 140 25.04 19.70 5.16
C PHE A 140 24.65 20.99 5.90
N GLU A 141 24.60 22.11 5.20
CA GLU A 141 24.24 23.40 5.80
C GLU A 141 22.91 23.91 5.21
N GLU A 142 21.99 24.33 6.07
CA GLU A 142 20.74 24.98 5.68
C GLU A 142 20.22 25.92 6.75
N GLU A 143 19.82 27.12 6.31
CA GLU A 143 19.40 28.24 7.18
C GLU A 143 20.34 28.50 8.39
N GLY A 144 21.63 28.19 8.24
CA GLY A 144 22.66 28.39 9.27
C GLY A 144 22.73 27.29 10.33
N GLN A 145 22.11 26.14 10.09
CA GLN A 145 22.32 24.91 10.87
C GLN A 145 23.13 23.91 10.03
N GLU A 146 24.12 23.28 10.67
CA GLU A 146 24.84 22.13 10.13
C GLU A 146 24.16 20.85 10.61
N PHE A 147 24.03 19.87 9.73
CA PHE A 147 23.45 18.57 10.02
C PHE A 147 24.30 17.46 9.44
N THR A 148 24.34 16.32 10.12
CA THR A 148 25.15 15.14 9.77
C THR A 148 24.28 14.01 9.22
N MET A 149 24.89 13.06 8.50
CA MET A 149 24.21 11.82 8.12
C MET A 149 23.75 11.00 9.35
N ASP A 150 24.46 11.11 10.47
CA ASP A 150 24.08 10.45 11.73
C ASP A 150 22.77 11.01 12.31
N ASP A 151 22.50 12.31 12.14
CA ASP A 151 21.24 12.93 12.57
C ASP A 151 20.06 12.37 11.75
N ILE A 152 20.25 12.17 10.43
CA ILE A 152 19.27 11.56 9.54
C ILE A 152 19.08 10.08 9.87
N LYS A 153 20.17 9.34 10.14
CA LYS A 153 20.11 7.93 10.52
C LYS A 153 19.35 7.72 11.82
N GLN A 154 19.73 8.44 12.88
CA GLN A 154 19.05 8.37 14.18
C GLN A 154 17.56 8.70 14.06
N PHE A 155 17.22 9.58 13.13
CA PHE A 155 15.84 9.90 12.83
C PHE A 155 15.13 8.73 12.14
N LEU A 156 15.65 8.20 11.03
CA LEU A 156 15.04 7.06 10.34
C LEU A 156 14.94 5.82 11.24
N ASP A 157 15.96 5.57 12.07
CA ASP A 157 15.95 4.51 13.09
C ASP A 157 14.83 4.72 14.13
N GLN A 158 14.52 5.98 14.49
CA GLN A 158 13.41 6.33 15.39
C GLN A 158 12.03 6.19 14.73
N LEU A 159 11.96 6.29 13.41
CA LEU A 159 10.73 6.01 12.66
C LEU A 159 10.37 4.53 12.63
N GLY A 160 11.30 3.68 13.06
CA GLY A 160 11.23 2.25 12.85
C GLY A 160 11.56 1.90 11.40
N SER A 161 12.04 0.67 11.19
CA SER A 161 12.00 0.02 9.90
C SER A 161 10.53 -0.27 9.56
N GLY A 162 9.78 0.79 9.27
CA GLY A 162 8.42 0.68 8.77
C GLY A 162 8.47 0.06 7.38
N GLU A 163 7.44 -0.72 7.08
CA GLU A 163 7.16 -1.28 5.76
C GLU A 163 7.44 -0.27 4.63
N ASP A 164 7.96 -0.73 3.51
CA ASP A 164 8.18 0.13 2.35
C ASP A 164 6.82 0.66 1.86
N ILE A 165 6.69 1.97 1.74
CA ILE A 165 5.45 2.63 1.32
C ILE A 165 5.60 3.06 -0.13
N TYR A 166 4.65 2.60 -0.94
CA TYR A 166 4.57 2.89 -2.36
C TYR A 166 3.30 3.66 -2.71
N ARG A 167 3.40 4.44 -3.79
CA ARG A 167 2.30 5.19 -4.39
C ARG A 167 2.11 4.80 -5.84
N LEU A 168 0.85 4.75 -6.23
CA LEU A 168 0.43 4.73 -7.62
C LEU A 168 -0.31 6.02 -7.92
N ASP A 169 0.12 6.71 -8.97
CA ASP A 169 -0.62 7.84 -9.53
C ASP A 169 -1.95 7.30 -10.09
N ALA A 170 -3.05 7.74 -9.49
CA ALA A 170 -4.41 7.46 -9.95
C ALA A 170 -5.14 8.77 -10.29
N SER A 171 -4.40 9.86 -10.53
CA SER A 171 -4.96 11.17 -10.76
C SER A 171 -5.68 11.24 -12.12
N SER A 172 -6.77 12.01 -12.14
CA SER A 172 -7.52 12.37 -13.34
C SER A 172 -7.51 13.88 -13.54
N ASP A 173 -8.01 14.36 -14.69
CA ASP A 173 -8.18 15.79 -14.97
C ASP A 173 -8.98 16.57 -13.91
N SER A 174 -9.71 15.86 -13.04
CA SER A 174 -10.65 16.43 -12.08
C SER A 174 -10.38 16.07 -10.62
N LEU A 175 -9.44 15.15 -10.37
CA LEU A 175 -9.15 14.64 -9.04
C LEU A 175 -7.68 14.22 -8.99
N ASP A 176 -6.92 14.85 -8.10
CA ASP A 176 -5.53 14.47 -7.84
C ASP A 176 -5.53 13.45 -6.70
N ALA A 177 -5.30 12.17 -7.01
CA ALA A 177 -5.50 11.06 -6.10
C ALA A 177 -4.41 10.01 -6.26
N ASN A 178 -3.89 9.52 -5.13
CA ASN A 178 -2.95 8.42 -5.10
C ASN A 178 -3.59 7.16 -4.51
N ILE A 179 -3.15 6.01 -5.00
CA ILE A 179 -3.34 4.75 -4.29
C ILE A 179 -2.06 4.44 -3.54
N VAL A 180 -2.17 4.17 -2.25
CA VAL A 180 -1.03 3.97 -1.36
C VAL A 180 -1.10 2.59 -0.74
N PHE A 181 0.04 1.91 -0.69
CA PHE A 181 0.14 0.63 -0.03
C PHE A 181 1.51 0.45 0.61
N SER A 182 1.55 -0.38 1.64
CA SER A 182 2.78 -0.79 2.29
C SER A 182 3.12 -2.24 1.92
N SER A 183 4.41 -2.58 1.95
CA SER A 183 4.90 -3.94 1.77
C SER A 183 6.00 -4.26 2.77
N GLU A 184 5.86 -5.38 3.47
CA GLU A 184 6.89 -5.93 4.37
C GLU A 184 8.04 -6.61 3.59
N ASP A 185 7.70 -7.26 2.48
CA ASP A 185 8.71 -7.82 1.59
C ASP A 185 9.26 -6.69 0.72
N THR A 186 10.58 -6.54 0.64
CA THR A 186 11.25 -5.78 -0.41
C THR A 186 10.84 -6.38 -1.74
N VAL A 187 9.74 -5.88 -2.29
CA VAL A 187 9.31 -6.26 -3.63
C VAL A 187 10.31 -5.60 -4.55
N GLY A 188 11.31 -6.37 -4.97
CA GLY A 188 12.53 -5.86 -5.60
C GLY A 188 12.21 -4.75 -6.61
N ASP A 189 12.83 -3.58 -6.40
CA ASP A 189 12.73 -2.36 -7.22
C ASP A 189 11.45 -2.24 -8.06
N LEU A 190 10.27 -2.36 -7.43
CA LEU A 190 8.99 -2.09 -8.09
C LEU A 190 8.90 -0.64 -8.57
N SER A 191 9.66 0.23 -7.92
CA SER A 191 9.78 1.63 -8.28
C SER A 191 10.48 1.74 -9.64
N SER A 192 9.70 1.93 -10.70
CA SER A 192 10.21 2.10 -12.04
C SER A 192 9.52 3.26 -12.71
N GLU A 193 10.32 4.22 -13.18
CA GLU A 193 9.82 5.34 -14.01
C GLU A 193 9.25 4.85 -15.35
N TYR A 194 9.59 3.62 -15.76
CA TYR A 194 9.36 3.12 -17.12
C TYR A 194 8.38 1.95 -17.20
N THR A 195 8.05 1.33 -16.06
CA THR A 195 7.23 0.11 -16.03
C THR A 195 5.86 0.43 -15.43
N GLU A 196 4.80 0.14 -16.17
CA GLU A 196 3.44 0.16 -15.66
C GLU A 196 3.08 -1.24 -15.18
N TYR A 197 2.55 -1.31 -13.96
CA TYR A 197 2.10 -2.54 -13.35
C TYR A 197 0.59 -2.55 -13.23
N TYR A 198 0.01 -3.74 -13.28
CA TYR A 198 -1.32 -3.98 -12.80
C TYR A 198 -1.25 -4.33 -11.33
N VAL A 199 -1.96 -3.57 -10.50
CA VAL A 199 -2.05 -3.78 -9.05
C VAL A 199 -3.48 -4.14 -8.72
N LEU A 200 -3.67 -5.38 -8.27
CA LEU A 200 -4.91 -5.83 -7.65
C LEU A 200 -4.76 -5.70 -6.14
N GLY A 201 -5.66 -4.96 -5.50
CA GLY A 201 -5.66 -4.79 -4.07
C GLY A 201 -7.06 -4.70 -3.49
N ARG A 202 -7.14 -4.86 -2.17
CA ARG A 202 -8.36 -4.64 -1.40
C ARG A 202 -8.29 -3.27 -0.75
N VAL A 203 -9.34 -2.47 -0.87
CA VAL A 203 -9.44 -1.18 -0.18
C VAL A 203 -9.40 -1.41 1.32
N GLU A 204 -8.39 -0.86 1.98
CA GLU A 204 -8.32 -0.87 3.45
C GLU A 204 -8.94 0.37 4.04
N TYR A 205 -8.70 1.52 3.41
CA TYR A 205 -9.09 2.79 3.95
C TYR A 205 -9.35 3.82 2.84
N LEU A 206 -10.41 4.60 3.05
CA LEU A 206 -10.82 5.69 2.17
C LEU A 206 -10.75 7.00 2.95
N PHE A 207 -9.72 7.82 2.67
CA PHE A 207 -9.54 9.09 3.37
C PHE A 207 -10.70 10.06 3.12
N ASP A 208 -11.30 10.61 4.17
CA ASP A 208 -12.41 11.56 4.08
C ASP A 208 -11.96 13.01 3.87
N GLU A 209 -12.85 13.88 3.36
CA GLU A 209 -12.53 15.29 3.15
C GLU A 209 -11.98 15.97 4.43
N GLY A 210 -10.74 16.46 4.35
CA GLY A 210 -10.04 17.11 5.47
C GLY A 210 -9.28 16.15 6.39
N GLU A 211 -9.32 14.85 6.10
CA GLU A 211 -8.46 13.86 6.72
C GLU A 211 -7.08 13.84 6.07
N GLU A 212 -6.04 13.85 6.92
CA GLU A 212 -4.65 13.70 6.53
C GLU A 212 -3.96 12.82 7.57
N GLU A 213 -3.17 11.87 7.08
CA GLU A 213 -2.27 11.04 7.86
C GLU A 213 -0.85 11.28 7.37
N TRP A 214 0.08 11.38 8.31
CA TRP A 214 1.49 11.43 7.95
C TRP A 214 1.99 10.01 7.73
N LEU A 215 2.73 9.81 6.64
CA LEU A 215 3.46 8.56 6.40
C LEU A 215 4.51 8.29 7.49
N ILE A 216 4.88 9.34 8.22
CA ILE A 216 5.76 9.31 9.38
C ILE A 216 4.91 9.60 10.61
N ASP A 217 5.01 8.78 11.67
CA ASP A 217 4.46 9.19 12.96
C ASP A 217 5.33 10.27 13.62
N ILE A 218 5.22 11.50 13.13
CA ILE A 218 5.90 12.69 13.68
C ILE A 218 5.42 12.97 15.11
N MET A 219 4.26 12.45 15.50
CA MET A 219 3.73 12.60 16.86
C MET A 219 4.51 11.75 17.87
N ASP A 220 4.95 10.56 17.45
CA ASP A 220 5.79 9.66 18.23
C ASP A 220 7.25 10.13 18.33
N VAL A 221 7.78 10.75 17.28
CA VAL A 221 9.17 11.28 17.27
C VAL A 221 9.35 12.47 18.21
N MET A 222 8.33 13.32 18.35
CA MET A 222 8.39 14.50 19.23
C MET A 222 7.08 14.69 20.00
N PRO A 223 6.84 13.97 21.10
CA PRO A 223 5.61 14.11 21.88
C PRO A 223 5.56 15.49 22.55
N GLY A 224 4.51 16.26 22.29
CA GLY A 224 4.32 17.57 22.92
C GLY A 224 3.31 18.45 22.19
N SER A 225 2.43 19.12 22.94
CA SER A 225 1.47 20.08 22.40
C SER A 225 1.91 21.55 22.60
N ASP A 226 3.02 21.76 23.30
CA ASP A 226 3.61 23.05 23.63
C ASP A 226 4.22 23.74 22.41
N ARG A 227 4.46 25.04 22.56
CA ARG A 227 4.89 25.92 21.45
C ARG A 227 6.26 25.51 20.90
N ASP A 228 7.16 25.08 21.76
CA ASP A 228 8.53 24.74 21.39
C ASP A 228 8.54 23.41 20.64
N SER A 229 7.77 22.41 21.10
CA SER A 229 7.56 21.15 20.35
C SER A 229 6.99 21.37 18.94
N ARG A 230 6.03 22.29 18.77
CA ARG A 230 5.49 22.64 17.44
C ARG A 230 6.51 23.32 16.54
N GLN A 231 7.36 24.17 17.12
CA GLN A 231 8.40 24.86 16.38
C GLN A 231 9.49 23.88 15.93
N ASN A 232 9.88 22.95 16.81
CA ASN A 232 10.84 21.89 16.51
C ASN A 232 10.30 20.96 15.42
N ARG A 233 9.03 20.52 15.50
CA ARG A 233 8.38 19.74 14.43
C ARG A 233 8.38 20.43 13.07
N ARG A 234 8.15 21.74 13.04
CA ARG A 234 8.20 22.52 11.77
C ARG A 234 9.60 22.66 11.22
N MET A 235 10.60 22.92 12.07
CA MET A 235 11.99 22.94 11.60
C MET A 235 12.41 21.58 11.09
N PHE A 236 12.01 20.53 11.81
CA PHE A 236 12.27 19.14 11.49
C PHE A 236 11.70 18.73 10.13
N LEU A 237 10.42 19.02 9.88
CA LEU A 237 9.78 18.75 8.59
C LEU A 237 10.47 19.47 7.44
N LYS A 238 10.83 20.75 7.64
CA LYS A 238 11.59 21.49 6.64
C LYS A 238 12.94 20.84 6.34
N GLN A 239 13.69 20.46 7.38
CA GLN A 239 14.96 19.77 7.24
C GLN A 239 14.81 18.45 6.48
N MET A 240 13.74 17.70 6.75
CA MET A 240 13.43 16.48 6.02
C MET A 240 13.17 16.78 4.55
N THR A 241 12.27 17.70 4.24
CA THR A 241 11.94 18.04 2.84
C THR A 241 13.17 18.50 2.07
N SER A 242 14.01 19.34 2.67
CA SER A 242 15.17 19.91 2.00
C SER A 242 16.35 18.94 1.91
N GLY A 243 16.62 18.17 2.96
CA GLY A 243 17.62 17.11 2.98
C GLY A 243 17.28 16.04 1.96
N SER A 244 16.02 15.59 1.95
CA SER A 244 15.52 14.63 0.97
C SER A 244 15.63 15.17 -0.45
N SER A 245 15.25 16.44 -0.66
CA SER A 245 15.34 17.05 -1.99
C SER A 245 16.77 17.07 -2.53
N LYS A 246 17.74 17.39 -1.67
CA LYS A 246 19.17 17.41 -2.03
C LYS A 246 19.73 16.02 -2.28
N LEU A 247 19.35 15.05 -1.45
CA LEU A 247 19.87 13.67 -1.49
C LEU A 247 19.28 12.86 -2.64
N LEU A 248 17.98 13.01 -2.88
CA LEU A 248 17.24 12.30 -3.93
C LEU A 248 17.24 13.06 -5.27
N GLU A 249 17.83 14.25 -5.32
CA GLU A 249 17.86 15.14 -6.49
C GLU A 249 16.46 15.42 -7.08
N LYS A 250 15.45 15.51 -6.22
CA LYS A 250 14.03 15.74 -6.56
C LYS A 250 13.49 16.93 -5.78
N ASP A 251 12.50 17.64 -6.31
CA ASP A 251 11.79 18.67 -5.53
C ASP A 251 10.77 17.97 -4.63
N ILE A 252 11.09 17.85 -3.33
CA ILE A 252 10.25 17.17 -2.32
C ILE A 252 9.68 18.21 -1.35
N ASP A 253 8.39 18.12 -1.07
CA ASP A 253 7.68 19.00 -0.14
C ASP A 253 7.00 18.24 1.02
N GLU A 254 6.36 18.97 1.92
CA GLU A 254 5.71 18.38 3.11
C GLU A 254 4.53 17.46 2.75
N SER A 255 3.90 17.65 1.58
CA SER A 255 2.77 16.82 1.12
C SER A 255 3.22 15.45 0.63
N ASP A 256 4.48 15.31 0.19
CA ASP A 256 5.05 14.01 -0.17
C ASP A 256 5.21 13.07 1.04
N PHE A 257 5.16 13.61 2.26
CA PHE A 257 5.19 12.85 3.51
C PHE A 257 3.79 12.62 4.11
N LYS A 258 2.73 12.99 3.39
CA LYS A 258 1.34 12.86 3.83
C LYS A 258 0.50 12.10 2.82
N ILE A 259 -0.54 11.47 3.33
CA ILE A 259 -1.62 10.86 2.56
C ILE A 259 -2.93 11.40 3.11
N GLY A 260 -3.91 11.64 2.26
CA GLY A 260 -5.15 12.27 2.70
C GLY A 260 -6.15 12.35 1.56
N TYR A 261 -7.34 12.89 1.80
CA TYR A 261 -8.34 12.95 0.74
C TYR A 261 -7.80 13.65 -0.51
N PRO A 262 -7.96 13.06 -1.71
CA PRO A 262 -8.85 11.94 -2.07
C PRO A 262 -8.17 10.56 -2.19
N ASP A 263 -6.99 10.38 -1.59
CA ASP A 263 -6.20 9.15 -1.66
C ASP A 263 -6.96 7.92 -1.13
N ILE A 264 -6.44 6.74 -1.48
CA ILE A 264 -6.96 5.43 -1.07
C ILE A 264 -5.80 4.58 -0.55
N ARG A 265 -5.96 3.96 0.62
CA ARG A 265 -5.05 2.92 1.09
C ARG A 265 -5.56 1.55 0.66
N ILE A 266 -4.69 0.74 0.09
CA ILE A 266 -5.00 -0.64 -0.27
C ILE A 266 -4.03 -1.62 0.37
N ARG A 267 -4.52 -2.84 0.58
CA ARG A 267 -3.68 -4.01 0.79
C ARG A 267 -3.46 -4.68 -0.56
N PRO A 268 -2.21 -4.73 -1.07
CA PRO A 268 -1.94 -5.32 -2.37
C PRO A 268 -2.10 -6.84 -2.25
N MET A 269 -2.81 -7.42 -3.22
CA MET A 269 -2.94 -8.88 -3.34
C MET A 269 -1.98 -9.42 -4.38
N ALA A 270 -1.86 -8.72 -5.52
CA ALA A 270 -0.92 -9.09 -6.57
C ALA A 270 -0.48 -7.87 -7.38
N ILE A 271 0.76 -7.92 -7.84
CA ILE A 271 1.35 -6.94 -8.77
C ILE A 271 1.93 -7.72 -9.94
N TYR A 272 1.55 -7.35 -11.17
CA TYR A 272 1.92 -8.12 -12.35
C TYR A 272 1.97 -7.28 -13.63
N LEU A 273 2.60 -7.83 -14.66
CA LEU A 273 2.73 -7.27 -16.00
C LEU A 273 1.89 -8.08 -16.98
N TYR A 274 1.27 -7.40 -17.96
CA TYR A 274 0.47 -8.04 -19.03
C TYR A 274 1.20 -8.10 -20.37
#